data_AF-A0A1F6BYD2-F1
#
_entry.id   AF-A0A1F6BYD2-F1
#
_cell.length_a   1.000
_cell.length_b   1.000
_cell.length_c   1.000
_cell.angle_alpha   90.00
_cell.angle_beta   90.00
_cell.angle_gamma   90.00
#
_symmetry.space_group_name_H-M   'P 1'
#
loop_
_entity.id
_entity.type
_entity.pdbx_description
1 polymer ?
#
loop_
_entity_poly.entity_id
_entity_poly.type
_entity_poly.pdbx_seq_one_letter_code
_entity_poly.pdbx_strand_id
1 'polypeptide(L)' 'MSQDKLIKLVSKGDAKGVGKGDVYYVRFNNKNKKDPSKKLSLKKYNSKTRTHLDYTQKK' A
#
# COMPACT_ATOMS: atom_id res chain seq x y z
N MET A 1 -2.98 -15.02 11.39
CA MET A 1 -2.01 -14.20 10.63
C MET A 1 -0.99 -13.64 11.62
N SER A 2 0.31 -13.98 11.54
CA SER A 2 1.31 -13.39 12.45
C SER A 2 1.51 -11.91 12.14
N GLN A 3 1.50 -11.07 13.17
CA GLN A 3 1.57 -9.62 13.10
C GLN A 3 2.95 -9.12 12.64
N ASP A 4 4.00 -9.92 12.88
CA ASP A 4 5.40 -9.57 12.60
C ASP A 4 5.68 -9.28 11.11
N LYS A 5 4.84 -9.82 10.22
CA LYS A 5 4.98 -9.66 8.76
C LYS A 5 3.89 -8.79 8.15
N LEU A 6 3.06 -8.14 8.97
CA LEU A 6 2.01 -7.26 8.50
C LEU A 6 2.61 -5.89 8.15
N ILE A 7 2.34 -5.39 6.96
CA ILE A 7 2.73 -4.03 6.55
C ILE A 7 1.50 -3.23 6.18
N LYS A 8 1.59 -1.92 6.39
CA LYS A 8 0.57 -0.96 5.98
C LYS A 8 0.94 -0.42 4.60
N LEU A 9 -0.02 -0.45 3.68
CA LEU A 9 0.03 0.25 2.41
C LEU A 9 -0.88 1.47 2.53
N VAL A 10 -0.34 2.66 2.31
CA VAL A 10 -1.08 3.91 2.45
C VAL A 10 -1.26 4.57 1.09
N SER A 11 -2.49 4.99 0.79
CA SER A 11 -2.78 5.74 -0.43
C SER A 11 -2.22 7.16 -0.36
N LYS A 12 -1.60 7.59 -1.45
CA LYS A 12 -1.21 9.00 -1.62
C LYS A 12 -2.42 9.91 -1.92
N GLY A 13 -3.56 9.32 -2.30
CA GLY A 13 -4.74 10.04 -2.78
C GLY A 13 -4.60 10.48 -4.25
N ASP A 14 -5.71 10.93 -4.81
CA ASP A 14 -5.76 11.53 -6.14
C ASP A 14 -5.17 12.95 -6.16
N ALA A 15 -5.06 13.56 -7.35
CA ALA A 15 -4.55 14.92 -7.53
C ALA A 15 -5.27 15.98 -6.67
N LYS A 16 -6.53 15.72 -6.29
CA LYS A 16 -7.34 16.59 -5.43
C LYS A 16 -7.21 16.26 -3.93
N GLY A 17 -6.33 15.33 -3.56
CA GLY A 17 -6.14 14.85 -2.18
C GLY A 17 -7.21 13.88 -1.68
N VAL A 18 -8.24 13.59 -2.48
CA VAL A 18 -9.32 12.66 -2.12
C VAL A 18 -8.77 11.23 -2.09
N GLY A 19 -9.16 10.45 -1.08
CA GLY A 19 -8.68 9.07 -0.90
C GLY A 19 -7.33 8.94 -0.18
N LYS A 20 -6.66 10.05 0.14
CA LYS A 20 -5.42 10.06 0.93
C LYS A 20 -5.65 9.43 2.30
N GLY A 21 -4.70 8.61 2.75
CA GLY A 21 -4.73 7.99 4.07
C GLY A 21 -5.59 6.73 4.16
N ASP A 22 -6.18 6.26 3.07
CA ASP A 22 -6.76 4.91 3.03
C ASP A 22 -5.66 3.86 3.21
N VAL A 23 -5.97 2.77 3.93
CA VAL A 23 -4.97 1.80 4.40
C VAL A 23 -5.36 0.39 4.02
N TYR A 24 -4.44 -0.29 3.33
CA TYR A 24 -4.48 -1.74 3.17
C TYR A 24 -3.45 -2.40 4.07
N TYR A 25 -3.87 -3.48 4.72
CA TYR A 25 -2.96 -4.38 5.42
C TYR A 25 -2.64 -5.55 4.51
N VAL A 26 -1.35 -5.74 4.23
CA VAL A 26 -0.90 -6.89 3.45
C VAL A 26 0.21 -7.61 4.21
N ARG A 27 0.32 -8.92 3.95
CA ARG A 27 1.45 -9.70 4.46
C ARG A 27 2.64 -9.47 3.55
N PHE A 28 3.71 -8.98 4.12
CA PHE A 28 4.96 -8.76 3.40
C PHE A 28 5.79 -10.03 3.39
N ASN A 29 6.05 -10.57 2.19
CA ASN A 29 6.92 -11.73 2.01
C ASN A 29 8.18 -11.31 1.26
N ASN A 30 9.31 -11.24 1.97
CA ASN A 30 10.60 -10.82 1.42
C ASN A 30 11.21 -11.80 0.42
N LYS A 31 10.62 -12.99 0.23
CA LYS A 31 11.20 -14.06 -0.58
C LYS A 31 11.35 -13.74 -2.08
N ASN A 32 10.73 -12.67 -2.60
CA ASN A 32 10.72 -12.38 -4.03
C ASN A 32 11.09 -10.93 -4.40
N LYS A 33 11.73 -10.17 -3.50
CA LYS A 33 12.19 -8.82 -3.82
C LYS A 33 13.51 -8.88 -4.58
N LYS A 34 13.50 -8.46 -5.85
CA LYS A 34 14.74 -8.17 -6.62
C LYS A 34 15.62 -7.12 -5.92
N ASP A 35 15.02 -6.13 -5.27
CA ASP A 35 15.71 -5.10 -4.48
C ASP A 35 15.13 -5.00 -3.06
N PRO A 36 15.85 -5.40 -2.00
CA PRO A 36 15.36 -5.36 -0.62
C PRO A 36 15.09 -3.94 -0.10
N SER A 37 15.77 -2.93 -0.64
CA SER A 37 15.66 -1.53 -0.20
C SER A 37 14.43 -0.78 -0.75
N LYS A 38 13.78 -1.28 -1.80
CA LYS A 38 12.62 -0.61 -2.41
C LYS A 38 11.36 -0.87 -1.60
N LYS A 39 10.59 0.17 -1.31
CA LYS A 39 9.26 0.06 -0.69
C LYS A 39 8.28 -0.59 -1.68
N LEU A 40 7.41 -1.47 -1.19
CA LEU A 40 6.36 -2.06 -2.03
C LEU A 40 5.35 -0.98 -2.45
N SER A 41 5.11 -0.83 -3.75
CA SER A 41 4.00 -0.05 -4.30
C SER A 41 3.05 -0.96 -5.05
N LEU A 42 1.74 -0.78 -4.85
CA LEU A 42 0.69 -1.57 -5.51
C LEU A 42 -0.48 -0.68 -5.88
N LYS A 43 -1.07 -0.92 -7.06
CA LYS A 43 -2.35 -0.34 -7.44
C LYS A 43 -3.48 -1.10 -6.78
N LYS A 44 -4.30 -0.41 -5.99
CA LYS A 44 -5.49 -0.96 -5.31
C LYS A 44 -6.67 -0.02 -5.45
N TYR A 45 -7.86 -0.59 -5.46
CA TYR A 45 -9.09 0.18 -5.48
C TYR A 45 -9.18 1.04 -4.21
N ASN A 46 -9.67 2.26 -4.32
CA ASN A 46 -9.99 3.12 -3.19
C ASN A 46 -11.49 3.38 -3.20
N SER A 47 -12.19 3.06 -2.10
CA SER A 47 -13.64 3.18 -2.02
C SER A 47 -14.13 4.62 -2.03
N LYS A 48 -13.31 5.57 -1.60
CA LYS A 48 -13.65 7.00 -1.54
C LYS A 48 -13.61 7.66 -2.90
N THR A 49 -12.58 7.37 -3.70
CA THR A 49 -12.44 7.90 -5.06
C THR A 49 -13.13 7.01 -6.10
N ARG A 50 -13.48 5.78 -5.72
CA ARG A 50 -14.03 4.73 -6.58
C ARG A 50 -13.12 4.39 -7.78
N THR A 51 -11.82 4.61 -7.63
CA THR A 51 -10.78 4.41 -8.65
C THR A 51 -9.61 3.60 -8.09
N HIS A 52 -8.77 3.05 -8.97
CA HIS A 52 -7.53 2.40 -8.57
C HIS A 52 -6.42 3.42 -8.37
N LEU A 53 -5.86 3.47 -7.17
CA LEU A 53 -4.78 4.39 -6.79
C LEU A 53 -3.51 3.63 -6.43
N ASP A 54 -2.38 4.33 -6.50
CA ASP A 54 -1.11 3.81 -6.03
C ASP A 54 -1.03 3.89 -4.50
N TYR A 55 -0.87 2.72 -3.88
CA TYR A 55 -0.60 2.58 -2.47
C TYR A 55 0.87 2.26 -2.26
N THR A 56 1.47 2.90 -1.25
CA THR A 56 2.90 2.72 -0.93
C THR A 56 3.08 2.19 0.48
N GLN A 57 4.04 1.30 0.64
CA GLN A 57 4.38 0.72 1.93
C GLN A 57 4.87 1.78 2.92
N LYS A 58 4.21 1.81 4.08
CA LYS A 58 4.63 2.52 5.28
C LYS A 58 4.86 1.47 6.37
N LYS A 59 6.05 1.49 6.96
CA LYS A 59 6.36 0.67 8.12
C LYS A 59 5.87 1.39 9.37
#